data_AF-A0A497NE36-F1
#
_entry.id   AF-A0A497NE36-F1
#
_cell.length_a   1.000
_cell.length_b   1.000
_cell.length_c   1.000
_cell.angle_alpha   90.00
_cell.angle_beta   90.00
_cell.angle_gamma   90.00
#
_symmetry.space_group_name_H-M   'P 1'
#
loop_
_entity.id
_entity.type
_entity.pdbx_description
1 polymer ?
#
loop_
_entity_poly.entity_id
_entity_poly.type
_entity_poly.pdbx_seq_one_letter_code
_entity_poly.pdbx_strand_id
1 'polypeptide(L)' 'MGRGTLTFVGLGLHDELGLTLRGLRAAREADVVFLELYTSLMPGLSLRRLEELVGKRLRLVDRRVLE' A
#
# COMPACT_ATOMS: atom_id res chain seq x y z
N MET A 1 27.22 -2.45 -3.22
CA MET A 1 26.08 -2.58 -2.27
C MET A 1 24.98 -1.66 -2.77
N GLY A 2 23.85 -2.22 -3.23
CA GLY A 2 22.74 -1.42 -3.76
C GLY A 2 22.07 -0.63 -2.63
N ARG A 3 21.71 0.63 -2.90
CA ARG A 3 20.90 1.43 -1.98
C ARG A 3 19.44 1.00 -2.11
N GLY A 4 18.83 0.56 -1.01
CA GLY A 4 17.38 0.39 -0.93
C GLY A 4 16.67 1.72 -0.72
N THR A 5 15.43 1.84 -1.18
CA THR A 5 14.57 3.01 -0.97
C THR A 5 13.29 2.58 -0.28
N LEU A 6 12.88 3.30 0.76
CA LEU A 6 11.60 3.12 1.44
C LEU A 6 10.73 4.35 1.18
N THR A 7 9.49 4.13 0.75
CA THR A 7 8.52 5.20 0.50
C THR A 7 7.26 4.93 1.28
N PHE A 8 6.82 5.89 2.09
CA PHE A 8 5.53 5.84 2.77
C PHE A 8 4.46 6.47 1.88
N VAL A 9 3.37 5.75 1.66
CA VAL A 9 2.27 6.18 0.79
C VAL A 9 0.97 6.12 1.58
N GLY A 10 0.27 7.25 1.69
CA GLY A 10 -1.06 7.29 2.27
C GLY A 10 -2.11 6.73 1.31
N LEU A 11 -2.97 5.84 1.81
CA LEU A 11 -4.08 5.23 1.05
C LEU A 11 -5.34 6.10 0.97
N GLY A 12 -5.42 7.15 1.79
CA GLY A 12 -6.65 7.90 2.00
C GLY A 12 -7.47 7.31 3.14
N LEU A 13 -8.78 7.61 3.17
CA LEU A 13 -9.65 7.35 4.32
C LEU A 13 -10.90 6.51 4.01
N HIS A 14 -11.15 6.13 2.74
CA HIS A 14 -12.38 5.44 2.35
C HIS A 14 -12.16 4.12 1.61
N ASP A 15 -11.59 4.19 0.40
CA ASP A 15 -11.36 3.04 -0.48
C ASP A 15 -10.02 3.17 -1.23
N GLU A 16 -9.69 2.21 -2.10
CA GLU A 16 -8.44 2.19 -2.86
C GLU A 16 -8.28 3.36 -3.85
N LEU A 17 -9.36 4.08 -4.20
CA LEU A 17 -9.32 5.24 -5.09
C LEU A 17 -8.87 6.52 -4.37
N GLY A 18 -8.79 6.50 -3.04
CA GLY A 18 -8.16 7.55 -2.25
C GLY A 18 -6.64 7.66 -2.48
N LEU A 19 -6.03 6.62 -3.06
CA LEU A 19 -4.62 6.59 -3.39
C LEU A 19 -4.29 7.62 -4.48
N THR A 20 -3.38 8.54 -4.18
CA THR A 20 -2.94 9.52 -5.19
C THR A 20 -2.24 8.84 -6.37
N LEU A 21 -2.31 9.45 -7.56
CA LEU A 21 -1.59 8.95 -8.75
C LEU A 21 -0.07 8.81 -8.52
N ARG A 22 0.53 9.69 -7.70
CA ARG A 22 1.93 9.58 -7.30
C ARG A 22 2.19 8.37 -6.41
N GLY A 23 1.31 8.12 -5.45
CA GLY A 23 1.36 6.93 -4.60
C GLY A 23 1.21 5.64 -5.39
N LEU A 24 0.27 5.61 -6.34
CA LEU A 24 0.06 4.48 -7.23
C LEU A 24 1.29 4.20 -8.11
N ARG A 25 1.92 5.24 -8.66
CA ARG A 25 3.16 5.09 -9.44
C ARG A 25 4.28 4.51 -8.58
N ALA A 26 4.49 5.05 -7.37
CA ALA A 26 5.50 4.55 -6.44
C ALA A 26 5.27 3.07 -6.08
N ALA A 27 4.01 2.67 -5.82
CA ALA A 27 3.66 1.29 -5.52
C ALA A 27 3.89 0.34 -6.71
N ARG A 28 3.62 0.78 -7.96
CA ARG A 28 3.87 0.02 -9.18
C ARG A 28 5.36 -0.23 -9.42
N GLU A 29 6.18 0.80 -9.18
CA GLU A 29 7.64 0.77 -9.40
C GLU A 29 8.39 -0.02 -8.32
N ALA A 30 7.85 -0.10 -7.09
CA ALA A 30 8.47 -0.81 -5.98
C ALA A 30 8.59 -2.34 -6.23
N ASP A 31 9.70 -2.94 -5.79
CA ASP A 31 9.91 -4.39 -5.86
C ASP A 31 8.95 -5.14 -4.92
N VAL A 32 8.68 -4.56 -3.75
CA VAL A 32 7.82 -5.12 -2.71
C VAL A 32 6.92 -4.03 -2.16
N VAL A 33 5.63 -4.33 -2.01
CA VAL A 33 4.64 -3.42 -1.43
C VAL A 33 4.06 -4.06 -0.18
N PHE A 34 4.12 -3.32 0.92
CA PHE A 34 3.51 -3.70 2.19
C PHE A 34 2.27 -2.86 2.45
N LEU A 35 1.30 -3.46 3.12
CA LEU A 35 0.04 -2.82 3.47
C LEU A 35 -0.26 -3.04 4.95
N GLU A 36 -0.43 -1.94 5.69
CA GLU A 36 -0.90 -1.94 7.07
C GLU A 36 -2.36 -1.48 7.11
N LEU A 37 -3.20 -2.19 7.87
CA LEU A 37 -4.64 -1.94 7.97
C LEU A 37 -5.11 -1.65 9.40
N TYR A 38 -4.21 -1.56 10.38
CA TYR A 38 -4.58 -1.52 11.79
C TYR A 38 -5.00 -0.12 12.26
N THR A 39 -4.57 0.94 11.58
CA THR A 39 -4.85 2.32 12.00
C THR A 39 -6.15 2.92 11.46
N SER A 40 -6.76 2.32 10.44
CA SER A 40 -8.09 2.73 9.96
C SER A 40 -8.78 1.57 9.26
N LEU A 41 -9.91 1.12 9.82
CA LEU A 41 -10.85 0.26 9.09
C LEU A 41 -11.44 1.12 7.96
N MET A 42 -10.82 1.09 6.79
CA MET A 42 -11.34 1.71 5.57
C MET A 42 -12.52 0.85 5.09
N PRO A 43 -13.78 1.25 5.34
CA PRO A 43 -14.93 0.36 5.15
C PRO A 43 -15.16 0.01 3.67
N GLY A 44 -14.71 0.88 2.76
CA GLY A 44 -14.81 0.68 1.33
C GLY A 44 -13.58 0.01 0.71
N LEU A 45 -12.52 -0.29 1.47
CA LEU A 45 -11.29 -0.82 0.91
C LEU A 45 -11.46 -2.26 0.46
N SER A 46 -11.12 -2.52 -0.80
CA SER A 46 -10.98 -3.88 -1.33
C SER A 46 -9.52 -4.16 -1.63
N LEU A 47 -8.96 -5.14 -0.91
CA LEU A 47 -7.60 -5.62 -1.16
C LEU A 47 -7.41 -6.06 -2.61
N ARG A 48 -8.41 -6.77 -3.16
CA ARG A 48 -8.36 -7.24 -4.54
C ARG A 48 -8.31 -6.08 -5.54
N ARG A 49 -9.15 -5.05 -5.37
CA ARG A 49 -9.15 -3.88 -6.28
C ARG A 49 -7.86 -3.08 -6.14
N LEU A 50 -7.31 -2.96 -4.93
CA LEU A 50 -6.02 -2.31 -4.72
C LEU A 50 -4.87 -3.09 -5.37
N GLU A 51 -4.83 -4.42 -5.23
CA GLU A 51 -3.87 -5.29 -5.93
C GLU A 51 -3.99 -5.17 -7.45
N GLU A 52 -5.21 -5.08 -7.99
CA GLU A 52 -5.47 -4.85 -9.42
C GLU A 52 -4.96 -3.47 -9.87
N LEU A 53 -5.19 -2.41 -9.09
CA LEU A 53 -4.69 -1.07 -9.38
C LEU A 53 -3.16 -1.02 -9.36
N VAL A 54 -2.53 -1.58 -8.32
CA VAL A 54 -1.07 -1.61 -8.17
C VAL A 54 -0.44 -2.59 -9.18
N GLY A 55 -1.19 -3.59 -9.65
CA GLY A 55 -0.70 -4.62 -10.57
C GLY A 55 0.24 -5.63 -9.92
N LYS A 56 0.23 -5.73 -8.59
CA LYS A 56 1.11 -6.60 -7.79
C LYS A 56 0.38 -7.07 -6.53
N ARG A 57 0.80 -8.23 -6.02
CA ARG A 57 0.37 -8.75 -4.70
C ARG A 57 0.85 -7.82 -3.59
N LEU A 58 -0.03 -7.54 -2.62
CA LEU A 58 0.32 -6.74 -1.45
C LEU A 58 0.64 -7.65 -0.26
N ARG A 59 1.71 -7.33 0.46
CA ARG A 59 2.07 -8.04 1.68
C ARG A 59 1.42 -7.36 2.87
N LEU A 60 0.37 -7.97 3.40
CA LEU A 60 -0.22 -7.52 4.66
C LEU A 60 0.80 -7.64 5.78
N VAL A 61 0.96 -6.57 6.53
CA VAL A 61 1.79 -6.53 7.73
C VAL A 61 0.94 -6.09 8.91
N ASP A 62 1.17 -6.72 10.05
CA ASP A 62 0.60 -6.31 11.31
C ASP A 62 1.57 -5.39 12.06
N ARG A 63 1.07 -4.73 13.10
CA ARG A 63 1.84 -3.77 13.90
C ARG A 63 3.16 -4.33 14.42
N ARG A 64 3.26 -5.63 14.72
CA ARG A 64 4.48 -6.26 15.26
C ARG A 64 5.60 -6.37 14.22
N VAL A 65 5.29 -6.19 12.94
CA VAL A 65 6.28 -6.13 11.86
C VAL A 65 6.88 -4.72 11.73
N LEU A 66 6.20 -3.70 12.27
CA LEU A 66 6.63 -2.30 12.22
C LEU A 66 7.36 -1.84 13.49
N GLU A 67 7.25 -2.60 14.58
CA GLU A 67 7.98 -2.42 15.86
C GLU A 67 9.32 -3.16 15.81
#